data_AF-A0A354EP38-F1
#
_entry.id   AF-A0A354EP38-F1
#
_cell.length_a   1.000
_cell.length_b   1.000
_cell.length_c   1.000
_cell.angle_alpha   90.00
_cell.angle_beta   90.00
_cell.angle_gamma   90.00
#
_symmetry.space_group_name_H-M   'P 1'
#
loop_
_entity.id
_entity.type
_entity.pdbx_description
1 polymer ?
#
loop_
_entity_poly.entity_id
_entity_poly.type
_entity_poly.pdbx_seq_one_letter_code
_entity_poly.pdbx_strand_id
1 'polypeptide(L)' 'GTETYDVIGQPAAGAELSLVVHRADGTQETVSVKCRLDTAEEVSIYEAGGVLQRFAQDFLEQEAAA' A
#
# COMPACT_ATOMS: atom_id res chain seq x y z
N GLY A 1 9.70 21.05 1.44
CA GLY A 1 8.64 20.03 1.32
C GLY A 1 7.43 20.64 0.65
N THR A 2 7.58 21.04 -0.60
CA THR A 2 6.53 21.61 -1.45
C THR A 2 6.11 20.64 -2.56
N GLU A 3 6.76 19.48 -2.61
CA GLU A 3 6.53 18.43 -3.61
C GLU A 3 5.45 17.47 -3.10
N THR A 4 4.56 17.04 -4.00
CA THR A 4 3.55 16.01 -3.72
C THR A 4 3.86 14.74 -4.50
N TYR A 5 3.44 13.60 -3.98
CA TYR A 5 3.79 12.29 -4.52
C TYR A 5 2.52 11.47 -4.69
N ASP A 6 2.26 11.01 -5.92
CA ASP A 6 1.24 10.01 -6.18
C ASP A 6 1.91 8.65 -6.38
N VAL A 7 1.28 7.61 -5.85
CA VAL A 7 1.70 6.22 -6.06
C VAL A 7 0.60 5.54 -6.88
N ILE A 8 0.94 5.17 -8.11
CA ILE A 8 0.02 4.57 -9.07
C ILE A 8 0.40 3.10 -9.28
N GLY A 9 -0.61 2.23 -9.21
CA GLY A 9 -0.48 0.78 -9.40
C GLY A 9 -1.19 -0.01 -8.31
N GLN A 10 -1.33 -1.32 -8.52
CA GLN A 10 -1.90 -2.21 -7.51
C GLN A 10 -0.78 -2.73 -6.59
N PRO A 11 -0.88 -2.53 -5.26
CA PRO A 11 0.07 -3.12 -4.31
C PRO A 11 0.02 -4.65 -4.40
N ALA A 12 1.15 -5.26 -4.70
CA ALA A 12 1.34 -6.71 -4.64
C ALA A 12 2.78 -7.01 -4.19
N ALA A 13 3.02 -8.26 -3.78
CA ALA A 13 4.29 -8.65 -3.19
C ALA A 13 5.45 -8.38 -4.16
N GLY A 14 6.36 -7.47 -3.78
CA GLY A 14 7.51 -7.06 -4.60
C GLY A 14 7.17 -6.35 -5.91
N ALA A 15 5.93 -5.89 -6.10
CA ALA A 15 5.47 -5.29 -7.36
C ALA A 15 6.21 -3.99 -7.71
N GLU A 16 6.28 -3.67 -9.00
CA GLU A 16 6.72 -2.36 -9.46
C GLU A 16 5.54 -1.40 -9.47
N LEU A 17 5.70 -0.24 -8.84
CA LEU A 17 4.72 0.84 -8.77
C LEU A 17 5.30 2.10 -9.43
N SER A 18 4.44 2.98 -9.92
CA SER A 18 4.85 4.26 -10.49
C SER A 18 4.69 5.37 -9.47
N LEU A 19 5.79 6.01 -9.09
CA LEU A 19 5.81 7.21 -8.27
C LEU A 19 5.79 8.44 -9.17
N VAL A 20 4.73 9.25 -9.11
CA VAL A 20 4.66 10.55 -9.78
C VAL A 20 5.04 11.63 -8.77
N VAL A 21 6.18 12.28 -9.01
CA VAL A 21 6.67 13.40 -8.19
C VAL A 21 6.20 14.70 -8.84
N HIS A 22 5.37 15.46 -8.14
CA HIS A 22 5.00 16.82 -8.52
C HIS A 22 5.96 17.79 -7.86
N ARG A 23 6.73 18.50 -8.68
CA ARG A 23 7.70 19.48 -8.21
C ARG A 23 7.03 20.84 -8.00
N ALA A 24 7.64 21.66 -7.15
CA ALA A 24 7.12 23.00 -6.84
C ALA A 24 7.16 23.96 -8.04
N ASP A 25 7.98 23.66 -9.05
CA ASP A 25 8.05 24.41 -10.31
C ASP A 25 6.99 23.97 -11.34
N GLY A 26 6.11 23.03 -10.97
CA GLY A 26 5.05 22.49 -11.83
C GLY A 26 5.50 21.35 -12.74
N THR A 27 6.78 20.94 -12.68
CA THR A 27 7.25 19.76 -13.42
C THR A 27 6.79 18.48 -12.73
N GLN A 28 6.61 17.42 -13.53
CA GLN A 28 6.28 16.10 -13.05
C GLN A 28 7.31 15.08 -13.53
N GLU A 29 7.72 14.20 -12.63
CA GLU A 29 8.65 13.12 -12.90
C GLU A 29 8.00 11.79 -12.52
N THR A 30 8.03 10.80 -13.41
CA THR A 30 7.53 9.45 -13.12
C THR A 30 8.70 8.51 -12.94
N VAL A 31 8.76 7.85 -11.78
CA VAL A 31 9.86 6.94 -11.41
C VAL A 31 9.27 5.57 -11.03
N SER A 32 9.81 4.51 -11.61
CA SER A 32 9.51 3.14 -11.18
C SER A 32 10.11 2.87 -9.80
N VAL A 33 9.28 2.46 -8.85
CA VAL A 33 9.68 2.11 -7.49
C VAL A 33 9.22 0.71 -7.12
N LYS A 34 9.97 0.04 -6.25
CA LYS A 34 9.62 -1.30 -5.77
C LYS A 34 8.69 -1.21 -4.56
N CYS A 35 7.55 -1.88 -4.62
CA CYS A 35 6.69 -2.14 -3.47
C CYS A 35 7.43 -3.05 -2.47
N ARG A 36 7.59 -2.57 -1.23
CA ARG A 36 8.29 -3.29 -0.14
C ARG A 36 7.35 -4.13 0.72
N LEU A 37 6.15 -4.40 0.25
CA LEU A 37 5.36 -5.53 0.74
C LEU A 37 6.08 -6.77 0.18
N ASP A 38 6.89 -7.42 1.00
CA ASP A 38 7.79 -8.47 0.51
C ASP A 38 7.06 -9.84 0.44
N THR A 39 5.94 -9.99 1.17
CA THR A 39 5.12 -11.21 1.22
C THR A 39 3.64 -10.95 0.95
N ALA A 40 2.90 -12.00 0.56
CA ALA A 40 1.43 -11.93 0.42
C ALA A 40 0.73 -11.63 1.76
N GLU A 41 1.34 -12.02 2.89
CA GLU A 41 0.82 -11.74 4.22
C GLU A 41 0.87 -10.24 4.52
N GLU A 42 1.97 -9.57 4.19
CA GLU A 42 2.10 -8.12 4.32
C GLU A 42 1.12 -7.36 3.42
N VAL A 43 0.87 -7.85 2.20
CA VAL A 43 -0.17 -7.29 1.31
C VAL A 43 -1.53 -7.37 1.98
N SER A 44 -1.88 -8.53 2.54
CA SER A 44 -3.16 -8.73 3.23
C SER A 44 -3.28 -7.83 4.48
N ILE A 45 -2.19 -7.63 5.22
CA ILE A 45 -2.16 -6.70 6.36
C ILE A 45 -2.35 -5.24 5.91
N TYR A 46 -1.69 -4.85 4.82
CA TYR A 46 -1.80 -3.53 4.23
C TYR A 46 -3.24 -3.24 3.75
N GLU A 47 -3.86 -4.19 3.06
CA GLU A 47 -5.25 -4.08 2.58
C GLU A 47 -6.26 -4.00 3.72
N ALA A 48 -6.01 -4.69 4.83
CA ALA A 48 -6.82 -4.58 6.05
C ALA A 48 -6.67 -3.21 6.76
N GLY A 49 -5.75 -2.35 6.32
CA GLY A 49 -5.46 -1.06 6.96
C GLY A 49 -4.53 -1.16 8.17
N GLY A 50 -3.92 -2.32 8.39
CA GLY A 50 -2.98 -2.58 9.47
C GLY A 50 -3.22 -3.91 10.17
N VAL A 51 -2.23 -4.30 10.98
CA VAL A 51 -2.23 -5.61 11.65
C VAL A 51 -3.38 -5.75 12.64
N LEU A 52 -3.71 -4.68 13.38
CA LEU A 52 -4.77 -4.69 14.38
C LEU A 52 -6.16 -4.85 13.74
N GLN A 53 -6.36 -4.24 12.58
CA GLN A 53 -7.59 -4.31 11.82
C GLN A 53 -7.79 -5.72 11.25
N ARG A 54 -6.73 -6.35 10.73
CA ARG A 54 -6.77 -7.76 10.32
C ARG A 54 -7.12 -8.69 11.49
N PHE A 55 -6.50 -8.50 12.66
CA PHE A 55 -6.83 -9.28 13.85
C PHE A 55 -8.27 -9.08 14.33
N ALA A 56 -8.79 -7.84 14.30
CA ALA A 56 -10.17 -7.56 14.68
C ALA A 56 -11.17 -8.24 13.72
N GLN A 57 -10.86 -8.27 12.42
CA GLN A 57 -11.67 -8.93 11.41
C GLN A 57 -11.67 -10.46 11.61
N ASP A 58 -10.48 -11.07 11.78
CA ASP A 58 -10.33 -12.50 12.04
C ASP A 58 -11.01 -12.94 13.35
N PHE A 59 -11.05 -12.07 14.36
CA PHE A 59 -11.73 -12.32 15.63
C PHE A 59 -13.26 -12.33 15.47
N LEU A 60 -13.81 -11.34 14.76
CA LEU A 60 -15.26 -11.26 14.49
C LEU A 60 -15.75 -12.39 13.58
N GLU A 61 -14.96 -12.80 12.59
CA GLU A 61 -15.31 -13.92 11.71
C GLU A 61 -15.33 -15.27 12.45
N GLN A 62 -14.46 -15.45 13.45
CA GLN A 62 -14.49 -16.64 14.31
C GLN A 62 -15.71 -16.68 15.23
N GLU A 63 -16.14 -15.55 15.78
CA GLU A 63 -17.38 -15.48 16.59
C GLU A 63 -18.65 -15.72 15.76
N ALA A 64 -18.68 -15.28 14.50
CA ALA A 64 -19.82 -15.48 13.62
C ALA A 64 -19.97 -16.91 13.07
N ALA A 65 -18.89 -17.70 13.12
CA ALA A 65 -18.86 -19.09 12.66
C ALA A 65 -19.14 -20.13 13.75
N ALA A 66 -19.32 -19.70 15.01
CA ALA A 66 -19.65 -20.52 16.18
C ALA A 66 -21.16 -20.54 16.47
#